data_AF-A0A947EAL0-F1
#
_entry.id   AF-A0A947EAL0-F1
#
_cell.length_a   1.000
_cell.length_b   1.000
_cell.length_c   1.000
_cell.angle_alpha   90.00
_cell.angle_beta   90.00
_cell.angle_gamma   90.00
#
_symmetry.space_group_name_H-M   'P 1'
#
loop_
_entity.id
_entity.type
_entity.pdbx_description
1 polymer ?
#
loop_
_entity_poly.entity_id
_entity_poly.type
_entity_poly.pdbx_seq_one_letter_code
_entity_poly.pdbx_strand_id
1 'polypeptide(L)'
;MTDQARKRRCRHMRSLSAALLALLTVLAIPSGVALAHTSFVGSTPEDGATVADPVSTITLAFSGDSEPAGDGFTVLTPDGEVRAPTSALTVDQRVFTLTFDPPLAGGTVGVRWSVKAPDKHPIEGSFSFTVTAPATPVADVSVSSEVVAEVAPTTVPASAPLPTDASTQPADTMVMADGATMTDAPPDTMVMADGSTMAADVSMDEFLAVSSSRPGEGTARSGRIIEFAALTLLVGAAAFAATTLRGRREEIERAIAAVRLLGAVLVVGALV
;
A
#
# COMPACT_ATOMS: atom_id res chain seq x y z
N MET A 1 9.60 -70.72 -14.42
CA MET A 1 9.89 -69.29 -14.68
C MET A 1 8.77 -68.32 -14.26
N THR A 2 7.67 -68.76 -13.63
CA THR A 2 6.47 -67.93 -13.35
C THR A 2 6.50 -67.15 -12.02
N ASP A 3 7.25 -67.63 -11.02
CA ASP A 3 7.28 -67.02 -9.67
C ASP A 3 8.09 -65.70 -9.60
N GLN A 4 9.23 -65.65 -10.30
CA GLN A 4 10.07 -64.45 -10.42
C GLN A 4 9.32 -63.27 -11.07
N ALA A 5 8.51 -63.53 -12.10
CA ALA A 5 7.72 -62.52 -12.80
C ALA A 5 6.55 -61.99 -11.93
N ARG A 6 6.03 -62.81 -11.01
CA ARG A 6 4.97 -62.43 -10.06
C ARG A 6 5.55 -61.57 -8.93
N LYS A 7 6.71 -61.96 -8.37
CA LYS A 7 7.45 -61.22 -7.35
C LYS A 7 7.90 -59.82 -7.83
N ARG A 8 8.42 -59.72 -9.06
CA ARG A 8 8.80 -58.43 -9.67
C ARG A 8 7.59 -57.51 -9.86
N ARG A 9 6.45 -58.03 -10.31
CA ARG A 9 5.25 -57.20 -10.54
C ARG A 9 4.59 -56.72 -9.25
N CYS A 10 4.60 -57.53 -8.19
CA CYS A 10 4.19 -57.08 -6.85
C CYS A 10 5.13 -56.00 -6.28
N ARG A 11 6.43 -56.08 -6.56
CA ARG A 11 7.43 -55.10 -6.09
C ARG A 11 7.28 -53.75 -6.82
N HIS A 12 7.01 -53.76 -8.13
CA HIS A 12 6.74 -52.54 -8.90
C HIS A 12 5.40 -51.88 -8.53
N MET A 13 4.33 -52.66 -8.32
CA MET A 13 3.04 -52.10 -7.86
C MET A 13 3.17 -51.46 -6.47
N ARG A 14 3.89 -52.10 -5.54
CA ARG A 14 4.17 -51.54 -4.21
C ARG A 14 4.98 -50.24 -4.29
N SER A 15 5.96 -50.18 -5.18
CA SER A 15 6.77 -48.98 -5.40
C SER A 15 5.96 -47.82 -5.97
N LEU A 16 5.03 -48.09 -6.91
CA LEU A 16 4.16 -47.06 -7.49
C LEU A 16 3.11 -46.58 -6.49
N SER A 17 2.51 -47.48 -5.70
CA SER A 17 1.61 -47.11 -4.62
C SER A 17 2.31 -46.27 -3.55
N ALA A 18 3.55 -46.61 -3.18
CA ALA A 18 4.34 -45.84 -2.23
C ALA A 18 4.71 -44.45 -2.77
N ALA A 19 5.07 -44.35 -4.06
CA ALA A 19 5.36 -43.06 -4.70
C ALA A 19 4.12 -42.17 -4.81
N LEU A 20 2.95 -42.75 -5.13
CA LEU A 20 1.70 -42.01 -5.19
C LEU A 20 1.24 -41.56 -3.79
N LEU A 21 1.39 -42.42 -2.78
CA LEU A 21 1.08 -42.05 -1.39
C LEU A 21 2.00 -40.92 -0.92
N ALA A 22 3.31 -41.01 -1.23
CA ALA A 22 4.29 -39.97 -0.91
C ALA A 22 3.96 -38.63 -1.58
N LEU A 23 3.57 -38.67 -2.86
CA LEU A 23 3.15 -37.47 -3.59
C LEU A 23 1.87 -36.86 -2.99
N LEU A 24 0.87 -37.69 -2.67
CA LEU A 24 -0.36 -37.24 -2.02
C LEU A 24 -0.10 -36.68 -0.63
N THR A 25 0.84 -37.25 0.14
CA THR A 25 1.22 -36.70 1.44
C THR A 25 1.93 -35.35 1.32
N VAL A 26 2.74 -35.14 0.29
CA VAL A 26 3.40 -33.84 0.04
C VAL A 26 2.37 -32.79 -0.39
N LEU A 27 1.41 -33.15 -1.25
CA LEU A 27 0.31 -32.27 -1.64
C LEU A 27 -0.69 -32.00 -0.50
N ALA A 28 -0.81 -32.93 0.45
CA ALA A 28 -1.66 -32.78 1.62
C ALA A 28 -1.01 -31.99 2.76
N ILE A 29 0.25 -31.55 2.61
CA ILE A 29 0.85 -30.60 3.55
C ILE A 29 0.06 -29.30 3.39
N PRO A 30 -0.72 -28.86 4.40
CA PRO A 30 -1.37 -27.57 4.32
C PRO A 30 -0.26 -26.52 4.20
N SER A 31 -0.30 -25.72 3.13
CA SER A 31 0.45 -24.46 3.09
C SER A 31 0.00 -23.68 4.33
N GLY A 32 0.87 -23.55 5.33
CA GLY A 32 0.52 -22.93 6.60
C GLY A 32 -0.25 -21.63 6.35
N VAL A 33 -1.43 -21.51 6.95
CA VAL A 33 -2.18 -20.26 6.96
C VAL A 33 -1.25 -19.20 7.55
N ALA A 34 -0.73 -18.32 6.69
CA ALA A 34 0.03 -17.18 7.13
C ALA A 34 -0.93 -16.28 7.93
N LEU A 35 -0.75 -16.21 9.24
CA LEU A 35 -1.45 -15.29 10.14
C LEU A 35 -0.89 -13.86 9.94
N ALA A 36 -1.02 -13.34 8.72
CA ALA A 36 -0.54 -12.03 8.30
C ALA A 36 -1.70 -11.07 8.02
N HIS A 37 -2.76 -11.15 8.82
CA HIS A 37 -3.93 -10.28 8.65
C HIS A 37 -3.86 -9.13 9.67
N THR A 38 -3.09 -8.10 9.34
CA THR A 38 -3.25 -6.78 9.98
C THR A 38 -4.56 -6.19 9.49
N SER A 39 -5.37 -5.67 10.40
CA SER A 39 -6.64 -4.99 10.10
C SER A 39 -6.80 -3.78 11.00
N PHE A 40 -7.58 -2.79 10.55
CA PHE A 40 -7.99 -1.69 11.40
C PHE A 40 -8.92 -2.19 12.51
N VAL A 41 -8.66 -1.77 13.74
CA VAL A 41 -9.44 -2.15 14.93
C VAL A 41 -10.35 -0.99 15.35
N GLY A 42 -9.84 0.23 15.30
CA GLY A 42 -10.58 1.43 15.67
C GLY A 42 -9.68 2.62 15.91
N SER A 43 -10.30 3.73 16.32
CA SER A 43 -9.62 4.99 16.58
C SER A 43 -10.23 5.75 17.77
N THR A 44 -9.46 6.69 18.28
CA THR A 44 -9.93 7.73 19.21
C THR A 44 -9.54 9.09 18.63
N PRO A 45 -10.48 9.97 18.25
CA PRO A 45 -11.93 9.77 18.24
C PRO A 45 -12.42 8.60 17.36
N GLU A 46 -13.56 8.02 17.71
CA GLU A 46 -14.20 6.94 16.93
C GLU A 46 -14.81 7.50 15.63
N ASP A 47 -15.03 6.62 14.64
CA ASP A 47 -15.74 6.97 13.41
C ASP A 47 -17.17 7.44 13.72
N GLY A 48 -17.55 8.59 13.16
CA GLY A 48 -18.81 9.28 13.41
C GLY A 48 -18.91 9.96 14.77
N ALA A 49 -17.85 9.97 15.59
CA ALA A 49 -17.90 10.60 16.90
C ALA A 49 -18.07 12.14 16.80
N THR A 50 -18.74 12.73 17.79
CA THR A 50 -18.77 14.18 17.99
C THR A 50 -17.99 14.54 19.24
N VAL A 51 -16.98 15.39 19.08
CA VAL A 51 -16.09 15.85 20.17
C VAL A 51 -16.33 17.33 20.42
N ALA A 52 -16.43 17.72 21.69
CA ALA A 52 -16.70 19.10 22.07
C ALA A 52 -15.45 19.99 21.98
N ASP A 53 -14.30 19.45 22.39
CA ASP A 53 -13.03 20.18 22.50
C ASP A 53 -12.16 20.05 21.24
N PRO A 54 -11.24 21.00 20.98
CA PRO A 54 -10.26 20.87 19.90
C PRO A 54 -9.42 19.60 20.04
N VAL A 55 -9.20 18.89 18.93
CA VAL A 55 -8.50 17.61 18.90
C VAL A 55 -7.06 17.81 18.46
N SER A 56 -6.12 17.73 19.39
CA SER A 56 -4.67 17.76 19.10
C SER A 56 -4.09 16.37 18.86
N THR A 57 -4.81 15.31 19.20
CA THR A 57 -4.31 13.94 19.12
C THR A 57 -5.36 12.99 18.59
N ILE A 58 -4.97 12.16 17.62
CA ILE A 58 -5.78 11.04 17.10
C ILE A 58 -4.99 9.75 17.35
N THR A 59 -5.63 8.74 17.91
CA THR A 59 -5.04 7.41 18.09
C THR A 59 -5.69 6.42 17.13
N LEU A 60 -4.89 5.62 16.43
CA LEU A 60 -5.36 4.54 15.55
C LEU A 60 -4.81 3.20 16.04
N ALA A 61 -5.64 2.17 16.07
CA ALA A 61 -5.28 0.83 16.51
C ALA A 61 -5.45 -0.21 15.39
N PHE A 62 -4.49 -1.11 15.27
CA PHE A 62 -4.46 -2.21 14.32
C PHE A 62 -4.31 -3.56 15.03
N SER A 63 -4.81 -4.64 14.42
CA SER A 63 -4.82 -5.99 15.00
C SER A 63 -3.47 -6.69 14.95
N GLY A 64 -2.57 -6.22 14.08
CA GLY A 64 -1.24 -6.75 13.86
C GLY A 64 -0.25 -5.63 13.59
N ASP A 65 1.03 -6.00 13.54
CA ASP A 65 2.13 -5.06 13.32
C ASP A 65 1.93 -4.34 11.96
N SER A 66 2.29 -3.06 11.91
CA SER A 66 2.18 -2.24 10.71
C SER A 66 3.19 -1.10 10.71
N GLU A 67 3.47 -0.60 9.51
CA GLU A 67 4.29 0.59 9.28
C GLU A 67 3.54 1.54 8.34
N PRO A 68 3.72 2.86 8.44
CA PRO A 68 3.15 3.80 7.47
C PRO A 68 3.58 3.47 6.03
N ALA A 69 2.66 3.64 5.08
CA ALA A 69 2.89 3.43 3.65
C ALA A 69 2.27 4.58 2.84
N GLY A 70 2.80 4.87 1.65
CA GLY A 70 2.32 5.98 0.83
C GLY A 70 2.31 7.32 1.60
N ASP A 71 1.17 8.01 1.59
CA ASP A 71 0.94 9.25 2.35
C ASP A 71 0.87 9.04 3.88
N GLY A 72 0.86 7.79 4.35
CA GLY A 72 0.83 7.44 5.76
C GLY A 72 -0.49 7.84 6.42
N PHE A 73 -0.51 8.97 7.11
CA PHE A 73 -1.70 9.48 7.81
C PHE A 73 -1.96 10.91 7.39
N THR A 74 -3.18 11.20 6.95
CA THR A 74 -3.61 12.54 6.56
C THR A 74 -5.00 12.84 7.09
N VAL A 75 -5.29 14.11 7.28
CA VAL A 75 -6.63 14.59 7.66
C VAL A 75 -7.09 15.67 6.69
N LEU A 76 -8.38 15.68 6.38
CA LEU A 76 -9.05 16.79 5.70
C LEU A 76 -9.75 17.65 6.77
N THR A 77 -9.35 18.91 6.87
CA THR A 77 -9.98 19.85 7.81
C THR A 77 -11.32 20.35 7.28
N PRO A 78 -12.18 20.93 8.15
CA PRO A 78 -13.43 21.54 7.73
C PRO A 78 -13.24 22.72 6.77
N ASP A 79 -12.05 23.33 6.76
CA ASP A 79 -11.66 24.42 5.87
C ASP A 79 -11.20 23.95 4.49
N GLY A 80 -11.27 22.64 4.21
CA GLY A 80 -10.89 22.04 2.91
C GLY A 80 -9.39 21.74 2.78
N GLU A 81 -8.60 21.90 3.84
CA GLU A 81 -7.16 21.68 3.81
C GLU A 81 -6.79 20.23 4.17
N VAL A 82 -5.95 19.58 3.35
CA VAL A 82 -5.35 18.29 3.69
C VAL A 82 -4.07 18.52 4.50
N ARG A 83 -4.03 18.01 5.73
CA ARG A 83 -2.90 18.14 6.65
C ARG A 83 -2.31 16.78 7.02
N ALA A 84 -0.99 16.71 7.08
CA ALA A 84 -0.27 15.60 7.72
C ALA A 84 -0.10 15.88 9.22
N PRO A 85 0.02 14.84 10.08
CA PRO A 85 0.31 15.04 11.49
C PRO A 85 1.70 15.63 11.67
N THR A 86 1.85 16.55 12.63
CA THR A 86 3.14 17.12 13.04
C THR A 86 4.06 16.05 13.62
N SER A 87 3.48 15.00 14.24
CA SER A 87 4.21 13.78 14.61
C SER A 87 3.31 12.55 14.59
N ALA A 88 3.89 11.40 14.27
CA ALA A 88 3.25 10.09 14.35
C ALA A 88 4.16 9.15 15.14
N LEU A 89 3.75 8.78 16.36
CA LEU A 89 4.52 7.92 17.26
C LEU A 89 3.82 6.56 17.42
N THR A 90 4.61 5.51 17.56
CA THR A 90 4.12 4.18 17.91
C THR A 90 5.06 3.53 18.92
N VAL A 91 4.50 2.75 19.85
CA VAL A 91 5.26 2.03 20.87
C VAL A 91 5.40 0.55 20.51
N ASP A 92 4.42 -0.01 19.81
CA ASP A 92 4.26 -1.44 19.56
C ASP A 92 4.02 -1.79 18.08
N GLN A 93 4.10 -0.81 17.17
CA GLN A 93 3.78 -0.95 15.74
C GLN A 93 2.32 -1.35 15.48
N ARG A 94 1.42 -1.20 16.45
CA ARG A 94 -0.01 -1.51 16.33
C ARG A 94 -0.88 -0.33 16.69
N VAL A 95 -0.41 0.50 17.62
CA VAL A 95 -1.09 1.72 18.02
C VAL A 95 -0.26 2.92 17.59
N PHE A 96 -0.89 3.82 16.83
CA PHE A 96 -0.29 5.06 16.35
C PHE A 96 -0.95 6.24 17.00
N THR A 97 -0.14 7.12 17.60
CA THR A 97 -0.56 8.40 18.16
C THR A 97 -0.13 9.51 17.21
N LEU A 98 -1.10 10.14 16.58
CA LEU A 98 -0.93 11.24 15.64
C LEU A 98 -1.16 12.55 16.36
N THR A 99 -0.22 13.50 16.25
CA THR A 99 -0.33 14.82 16.87
C THR A 99 -0.52 15.88 15.80
N PHE A 100 -1.41 16.83 16.04
CA PHE A 100 -1.71 17.96 15.16
C PHE A 100 -1.55 19.28 15.89
N ASP A 101 -0.77 20.17 15.29
CA ASP A 101 -0.59 21.57 15.69
C ASP A 101 -0.71 22.46 14.45
N PRO A 102 -1.69 23.40 14.38
CA PRO A 102 -2.73 23.68 15.38
C PRO A 102 -3.72 22.52 15.56
N PRO A 103 -4.41 22.42 16.72
CA PRO A 103 -5.45 21.41 16.96
C PRO A 103 -6.57 21.47 15.93
N LEU A 104 -7.19 20.32 15.67
CA LEU A 104 -8.31 20.18 14.74
C LEU A 104 -9.59 20.68 15.40
N ALA A 105 -10.30 21.60 14.75
CA ALA A 105 -11.53 22.22 15.23
C ALA A 105 -12.39 22.68 14.04
N GLY A 106 -13.58 23.20 14.30
CA GLY A 106 -14.39 23.92 13.31
C GLY A 106 -15.33 23.07 12.45
N GLY A 107 -15.58 21.81 12.78
CA GLY A 107 -16.55 20.97 12.07
C GLY A 107 -16.07 19.56 11.78
N THR A 108 -16.52 19.00 10.65
CA THR A 108 -16.22 17.62 10.24
C THR A 108 -14.79 17.49 9.74
N VAL A 109 -14.03 16.59 10.37
CA VAL A 109 -12.68 16.22 10.00
C VAL A 109 -12.73 14.84 9.34
N GLY A 110 -12.16 14.74 8.14
CA GLY A 110 -11.90 13.46 7.48
C GLY A 110 -10.53 12.94 7.89
N VAL A 111 -10.38 11.64 8.12
CA VAL A 111 -9.11 10.98 8.40
C VAL A 111 -8.88 9.92 7.35
N ARG A 112 -7.69 9.88 6.77
CA ARG A 112 -7.24 8.83 5.87
C ARG A 112 -5.93 8.25 6.37
N TRP A 113 -5.78 6.94 6.25
CA TRP A 113 -4.59 6.22 6.65
C TRP A 113 -4.22 5.15 5.63
N SER A 114 -2.91 4.93 5.50
CA SER A 114 -2.30 3.89 4.67
C SER A 114 -1.12 3.30 5.45
N VAL A 115 -1.21 1.99 5.70
CA VAL A 115 -0.18 1.23 6.42
C VAL A 115 0.11 -0.06 5.68
N LYS A 116 1.35 -0.54 5.75
CA LYS A 116 1.75 -1.86 5.23
C LYS A 116 1.94 -2.83 6.40
N ALA A 117 1.42 -4.04 6.24
CA ALA A 117 1.69 -5.13 7.17
C ALA A 117 3.06 -5.78 6.85
N PRO A 118 3.60 -6.66 7.74
CA PRO A 118 4.87 -7.36 7.50
C PRO A 118 4.91 -8.19 6.20
N ASP A 119 3.76 -8.56 5.66
CA ASP A 119 3.59 -9.25 4.38
C ASP A 119 3.72 -8.32 3.16
N LYS A 120 3.98 -7.04 3.40
CA LYS A 120 4.20 -5.97 2.41
C LYS A 120 2.96 -5.59 1.59
N HIS A 121 1.76 -5.96 2.00
CA HIS A 121 0.54 -5.43 1.39
C HIS A 121 0.12 -4.12 2.08
N PRO A 122 -0.04 -3.02 1.32
CA PRO A 122 -0.65 -1.82 1.86
C PRO A 122 -2.14 -2.06 2.13
N ILE A 123 -2.60 -1.47 3.22
CA ILE A 123 -3.96 -1.46 3.71
C ILE A 123 -4.32 -0.01 3.95
N GLU A 124 -5.42 0.40 3.37
CA GLU A 124 -5.90 1.77 3.41
C GLU A 124 -7.28 1.81 4.04
N GLY A 125 -7.59 2.93 4.64
CA GLY A 125 -8.91 3.20 5.17
C GLY A 125 -9.09 4.67 5.47
N SER A 126 -10.33 5.00 5.75
CA SER A 126 -10.77 6.36 6.03
C SER A 126 -11.94 6.33 6.99
N PHE A 127 -12.12 7.42 7.73
CA PHE A 127 -13.25 7.64 8.62
C PHE A 127 -13.41 9.14 8.87
N SER A 128 -14.49 9.56 9.51
CA SER A 128 -14.70 10.97 9.83
C SER A 128 -15.22 11.16 11.24
N PHE A 129 -14.97 12.33 11.82
CA PHE A 129 -15.54 12.72 13.11
C PHE A 129 -15.82 14.23 13.10
N THR A 130 -16.67 14.70 14.01
CA THR A 130 -17.08 16.11 14.08
C THR A 130 -16.49 16.77 15.33
N VAL A 131 -15.85 17.92 15.18
CA VAL A 131 -15.38 18.76 16.29
C VAL A 131 -16.28 19.98 16.40
N THR A 132 -16.92 20.15 17.55
CA THR A 132 -17.88 21.25 17.80
C THR A 132 -17.19 22.53 18.25
N ALA A 133 -15.95 22.44 18.75
CA ALA A 133 -15.16 23.62 19.11
C ALA A 133 -15.01 24.54 17.89
N PRO A 134 -15.18 25.86 18.07
CA PRO A 134 -14.99 26.81 16.98
C PRO A 134 -13.54 26.76 16.49
N ALA A 135 -13.35 26.90 15.17
CA ALA A 135 -12.02 27.12 14.62
C ALA A 135 -11.44 28.39 15.24
N THR A 136 -10.26 28.30 15.86
CA THR A 136 -9.55 29.49 16.34
C THR A 136 -9.08 30.25 15.10
N PRO A 137 -9.58 31.48 14.83
CA PRO A 137 -9.07 32.25 13.72
C PRO A 137 -7.60 32.53 13.99
N VAL A 138 -6.72 32.27 13.01
CA VAL A 138 -5.37 32.82 13.02
C VAL A 138 -5.57 34.32 12.79
N ALA A 139 -5.80 35.06 13.86
CA ALA A 139 -5.96 36.50 13.79
C ALA A 139 -4.63 37.07 13.29
N ASP A 140 -4.66 37.56 12.06
CA ASP A 140 -3.67 38.47 11.50
C ASP A 140 -3.43 39.57 12.55
N VAL A 141 -2.25 39.58 13.14
CA VAL A 141 -1.89 40.55 14.19
C VAL A 141 -1.63 41.87 13.48
N SER A 142 -2.71 42.54 13.07
CA SER A 142 -2.70 43.89 12.58
C SER A 142 -2.37 44.79 13.77
N VAL A 143 -1.08 44.95 14.06
CA VAL A 143 -0.58 45.86 15.08
C VAL A 143 -0.86 47.29 14.61
N SER A 144 -2.05 47.79 14.96
CA SER A 144 -2.38 49.21 14.83
C SER A 144 -1.52 49.97 15.83
N SER A 145 -0.36 50.43 15.36
CA SER A 145 0.51 51.36 16.09
C SER A 145 -0.23 52.67 16.31
N GLU A 146 -0.89 52.81 17.46
CA GLU A 146 -1.33 54.11 17.97
C GLU A 146 -0.11 54.79 18.62
N VAL A 147 0.56 55.65 17.86
CA VAL A 147 1.66 56.47 18.34
C VAL A 147 1.09 57.81 18.83
N VAL A 148 0.99 57.95 20.15
CA VAL A 148 0.71 59.21 20.83
C VAL A 148 1.91 60.16 20.62
N ALA A 149 1.61 61.36 20.09
CA ALA A 149 2.56 62.45 19.95
C ALA A 149 2.61 63.29 21.23
N GLU A 150 3.81 63.61 21.76
CA GLU A 150 4.03 64.80 22.62
C GLU A 150 5.55 65.09 22.81
N VAL A 151 6.02 66.11 22.07
CA VAL A 151 6.95 67.22 22.43
C VAL A 151 8.42 66.97 22.87
N ALA A 152 9.35 67.51 22.07
CA ALA A 152 10.78 67.77 22.36
C ALA A 152 10.99 69.12 23.09
N PRO A 153 12.14 69.42 23.75
CA PRO A 153 13.30 69.92 23.00
C PRO A 153 14.74 69.63 23.55
N THR A 154 15.69 69.58 22.61
CA THR A 154 17.06 70.16 22.58
C THR A 154 18.13 69.81 23.64
N THR A 155 19.22 69.15 23.21
CA THR A 155 20.59 69.72 23.11
C THR A 155 21.58 68.72 22.45
N VAL A 156 22.37 69.21 21.48
CA VAL A 156 23.54 68.62 20.80
C VAL A 156 24.83 69.20 21.46
N PRO A 157 26.09 68.86 21.11
CA PRO A 157 26.64 67.77 20.28
C PRO A 157 27.90 67.09 20.89
N ALA A 158 28.47 66.06 20.23
CA ALA A 158 29.89 66.06 19.78
C ALA A 158 30.44 64.66 19.40
N SER A 159 31.19 64.69 18.29
CA SER A 159 32.36 63.86 17.95
C SER A 159 32.17 62.53 17.20
N ALA A 160 32.34 62.63 15.88
CA ALA A 160 32.90 61.59 15.00
C ALA A 160 34.42 61.42 15.29
N PRO A 161 35.07 60.33 14.83
CA PRO A 161 35.54 60.29 13.43
C PRO A 161 35.52 58.90 12.74
N LEU A 162 35.47 58.93 11.39
CA LEU A 162 36.06 57.95 10.46
C LEU A 162 37.50 58.41 10.10
N PRO A 163 38.43 57.63 9.51
CA PRO A 163 38.20 56.73 8.36
C PRO A 163 39.16 55.50 8.26
N THR A 164 39.23 54.90 7.05
CA THR A 164 40.30 54.03 6.45
C THR A 164 39.92 52.55 6.33
N ASP A 165 40.20 51.78 5.27
CA ASP A 165 40.29 51.89 3.80
C ASP A 165 40.48 50.43 3.30
N ALA A 166 40.38 50.21 1.99
CA ALA A 166 40.96 49.08 1.22
C ALA A 166 40.14 47.79 0.97
N SER A 167 39.48 47.77 -0.20
CA SER A 167 39.84 47.00 -1.42
C SER A 167 39.93 45.45 -1.44
N THR A 168 39.26 44.86 -2.45
CA THR A 168 39.73 43.79 -3.39
C THR A 168 38.81 42.56 -3.56
N GLN A 169 37.96 42.62 -4.61
CA GLN A 169 37.81 41.68 -5.75
C GLN A 169 37.39 40.18 -5.56
N PRO A 170 36.98 39.44 -6.63
CA PRO A 170 35.74 38.69 -6.68
C PRO A 170 35.94 37.16 -6.83
N ALA A 171 34.87 36.38 -6.77
CA ALA A 171 34.86 35.02 -7.30
C ALA A 171 33.57 34.75 -8.07
N ASP A 172 33.80 34.59 -9.37
CA ASP A 172 32.95 34.12 -10.45
C ASP A 172 32.57 32.64 -10.23
N THR A 173 31.28 32.27 -10.36
CA THR A 173 30.90 30.91 -10.76
C THR A 173 29.52 30.89 -11.41
N MET A 174 29.53 31.04 -12.74
CA MET A 174 28.72 30.37 -13.75
C MET A 174 27.70 29.31 -13.25
N VAL A 175 26.41 29.53 -13.53
CA VAL A 175 25.38 28.47 -13.56
C VAL A 175 24.78 28.43 -14.97
N MET A 176 25.00 27.31 -15.64
CA MET A 176 24.43 26.98 -16.95
C MET A 176 22.97 26.53 -16.80
N ALA A 177 22.13 27.00 -17.71
CA ALA A 177 20.86 26.39 -18.08
C ALA A 177 21.10 25.09 -18.87
N ASP A 178 20.25 24.08 -18.71
CA ASP A 178 19.26 23.68 -19.74
C ASP A 178 18.32 22.59 -19.19
N GLY A 179 17.13 22.51 -19.76
CA GLY A 179 15.98 21.81 -19.20
C GLY A 179 15.89 20.31 -19.44
N ALA A 180 14.90 19.73 -18.77
CA ALA A 180 14.16 18.56 -19.23
C ALA A 180 12.78 18.56 -18.56
N THR A 181 11.78 18.90 -19.36
CA THR A 181 10.35 18.76 -19.06
C THR A 181 9.97 17.27 -19.04
N MET A 182 9.49 16.78 -17.90
CA MET A 182 8.66 15.58 -17.79
C MET A 182 7.38 16.00 -17.09
N THR A 183 6.40 16.44 -17.87
CA THR A 183 5.01 16.66 -17.43
C THR A 183 4.37 15.30 -17.18
N ASP A 184 4.27 14.92 -15.91
CA ASP A 184 3.25 13.99 -15.41
C ASP A 184 2.21 14.87 -14.70
N ALA A 185 1.17 15.27 -15.43
CA ALA A 185 0.09 16.08 -14.90
C ALA A 185 -1.05 15.13 -14.50
N PRO A 186 -1.61 15.21 -13.27
CA PRO A 186 -2.89 14.59 -12.97
C PRO A 186 -3.99 15.24 -13.84
N PRO A 187 -5.04 14.50 -14.23
CA PRO A 187 -6.17 15.13 -14.89
C PRO A 187 -6.82 16.12 -13.90
N ASP A 188 -7.37 17.20 -14.43
CA ASP A 188 -8.22 18.19 -13.74
C ASP A 188 -7.58 19.48 -13.23
N THR A 189 -6.49 19.95 -13.85
CA THR A 189 -6.20 21.41 -13.83
C THR A 189 -6.93 22.10 -14.98
N MET A 190 -8.19 22.47 -14.77
CA MET A 190 -8.88 23.41 -15.65
C MET A 190 -8.33 24.82 -15.38
N VAL A 191 -7.31 25.22 -16.14
CA VAL A 191 -6.76 26.58 -16.12
C VAL A 191 -7.81 27.54 -16.69
N MET A 192 -8.39 28.38 -15.83
CA MET A 192 -9.19 29.52 -16.30
C MET A 192 -8.29 30.56 -16.97
N ALA A 193 -8.86 31.32 -17.91
CA ALA A 193 -8.13 32.29 -18.75
C ALA A 193 -7.45 33.45 -18.00
N ASP A 194 -7.61 33.55 -16.67
CA ASP A 194 -7.01 34.57 -15.80
C ASP A 194 -5.83 34.03 -14.94
N GLY A 195 -5.44 32.76 -15.08
CA GLY A 195 -4.27 32.22 -14.38
C GLY A 195 -4.43 32.06 -12.86
N SER A 196 -5.64 32.23 -12.32
CA SER A 196 -5.94 31.95 -10.92
C SER A 196 -6.26 30.46 -10.73
N THR A 197 -5.44 29.77 -9.96
CA THR A 197 -5.69 28.38 -9.52
C THR A 197 -6.60 28.42 -8.31
N MET A 198 -7.86 28.00 -8.45
CA MET A 198 -8.66 27.63 -7.28
C MET A 198 -8.01 26.39 -6.68
N ALA A 199 -7.64 26.43 -5.39
CA ALA A 199 -7.43 25.19 -4.65
C ALA A 199 -8.70 24.36 -4.85
N ALA A 200 -8.58 23.19 -5.47
CA ALA A 200 -9.73 22.31 -5.59
C ALA A 200 -10.14 21.98 -4.16
N ASP A 201 -11.31 22.47 -3.73
CA ASP A 201 -11.96 21.99 -2.51
C ASP A 201 -12.12 20.48 -2.68
N VAL A 202 -11.23 19.71 -2.04
CA VAL A 202 -11.34 18.25 -2.06
C VAL A 202 -12.60 17.92 -1.29
N SER A 203 -13.60 17.38 -1.98
CA SER A 203 -14.86 17.04 -1.33
C SER A 203 -14.63 15.95 -0.28
N MET A 204 -15.31 16.04 0.87
CA MET A 204 -15.16 15.06 1.96
C MET A 204 -15.46 13.63 1.48
N ASP A 205 -16.48 13.45 0.64
CA ASP A 205 -16.83 12.15 0.07
C ASP A 205 -15.73 11.58 -0.83
N GLU A 206 -15.06 12.42 -1.62
CA GLU A 206 -13.93 12.03 -2.46
C GLU A 206 -12.68 11.73 -1.63
N PHE A 207 -12.40 12.53 -0.60
CA PHE A 207 -11.27 12.30 0.30
C PHE A 207 -11.41 10.96 1.05
N LEU A 208 -12.64 10.64 1.49
CA LEU A 208 -12.94 9.40 2.18
C LEU A 208 -13.05 8.19 1.24
N ALA A 209 -13.12 8.37 -0.07
CA ALA A 209 -13.18 7.27 -1.02
C ALA A 209 -11.82 6.53 -1.09
N VAL A 210 -11.74 5.35 -0.48
CA VAL A 210 -10.57 4.46 -0.57
C VAL A 210 -10.78 3.44 -1.69
N SER A 211 -9.84 3.37 -2.64
CA SER A 211 -9.89 2.41 -3.74
C SER A 211 -9.68 0.98 -3.23
N SER A 212 -10.77 0.22 -3.09
CA SER A 212 -10.72 -1.18 -2.65
C SER A 212 -10.17 -2.17 -3.70
N SER A 213 -9.72 -1.69 -4.86
CA SER A 213 -9.25 -2.53 -5.97
C SER A 213 -7.75 -2.77 -5.87
N ARG A 214 -7.32 -3.93 -5.37
CA ARG A 214 -5.91 -4.30 -5.35
C ARG A 214 -5.41 -4.65 -6.76
N PRO A 215 -4.30 -4.07 -7.23
CA PRO A 215 -3.65 -4.50 -8.46
C PRO A 215 -3.33 -6.01 -8.40
N GLY A 216 -3.79 -6.77 -9.39
CA GLY A 216 -3.50 -8.21 -9.50
C GLY A 216 -4.51 -9.16 -8.85
N GLU A 217 -5.55 -8.68 -8.17
CA GLU A 217 -6.58 -9.53 -7.57
C GLU A 217 -7.35 -10.35 -8.63
N GLY A 218 -7.60 -9.77 -9.80
CA GLY A 218 -8.17 -10.47 -10.95
C GLY A 218 -7.26 -11.60 -11.48
N THR A 219 -5.95 -11.36 -11.52
CA THR A 219 -4.95 -12.34 -11.96
C THR A 219 -4.83 -13.49 -10.96
N ALA A 220 -4.81 -13.19 -9.66
CA ALA A 220 -4.75 -14.20 -8.59
C ALA A 220 -6.04 -15.05 -8.52
N ARG A 221 -7.21 -14.46 -8.77
CA ARG A 221 -8.49 -15.17 -8.86
C ARG A 221 -8.50 -16.11 -10.07
N SER A 222 -8.03 -15.63 -11.22
CA SER A 222 -7.93 -16.42 -12.45
C SER A 222 -6.95 -17.58 -12.28
N GLY A 223 -5.80 -17.34 -11.65
CA GLY A 223 -4.81 -18.38 -11.34
C GLY A 223 -5.38 -19.50 -10.47
N ARG A 224 -6.09 -19.16 -9.39
CA ARG A 224 -6.75 -20.17 -8.54
C ARG A 224 -7.80 -20.98 -9.29
N ILE A 225 -8.63 -20.34 -10.12
CA ILE A 225 -9.64 -21.05 -10.93
C ILE A 225 -8.96 -22.03 -11.89
N ILE A 226 -7.88 -21.61 -12.56
CA ILE A 226 -7.12 -22.47 -13.47
C ILE A 226 -6.49 -23.64 -12.71
N GLU A 227 -5.93 -23.41 -11.53
CA GLU A 227 -5.32 -24.45 -10.69
C GLU A 227 -6.34 -25.51 -10.25
N PHE A 228 -7.51 -25.09 -9.74
CA PHE A 228 -8.57 -26.02 -9.36
C PHE A 228 -9.09 -26.83 -10.55
N ALA A 229 -9.23 -26.20 -11.73
CA ALA A 229 -9.62 -26.89 -12.95
C ALA A 229 -8.57 -27.92 -13.39
N ALA A 230 -7.29 -27.57 -13.35
CA ALA A 230 -6.18 -28.46 -13.70
C ALA A 230 -6.09 -29.66 -12.75
N LEU A 231 -6.23 -29.42 -11.43
CA LEU A 231 -6.23 -30.48 -10.43
C LEU A 231 -7.42 -31.43 -10.62
N THR A 232 -8.61 -30.90 -10.91
CA THR A 232 -9.81 -31.69 -11.19
C THR A 232 -9.62 -32.59 -12.42
N LEU A 233 -9.09 -32.03 -13.51
CA LEU A 233 -8.78 -32.80 -14.73
C LEU A 233 -7.73 -33.89 -14.47
N LEU A 234 -6.68 -33.60 -13.70
CA LEU A 234 -5.64 -34.55 -13.37
C LEU A 234 -6.16 -35.74 -12.56
N VAL A 235 -6.99 -35.47 -11.54
CA VAL A 235 -7.64 -36.52 -10.74
C VAL A 235 -8.58 -37.36 -11.61
N GLY A 236 -9.37 -36.72 -12.48
CA GLY A 236 -10.24 -37.41 -13.43
C GLY A 236 -9.48 -38.31 -14.41
N ALA A 237 -8.39 -37.81 -14.98
CA ALA A 237 -7.52 -38.59 -15.88
C ALA A 237 -6.88 -39.78 -15.17
N ALA A 238 -6.44 -39.62 -13.91
CA ALA A 238 -5.90 -40.71 -13.11
C ALA A 238 -6.95 -41.78 -12.80
N ALA A 239 -8.18 -41.37 -12.44
CA ALA A 239 -9.29 -42.30 -12.21
C ALA A 239 -9.70 -43.03 -13.50
N PHE A 240 -9.74 -42.32 -14.63
CA PHE A 240 -9.98 -42.90 -15.95
C PHE A 240 -8.89 -43.91 -16.33
N ALA A 241 -7.62 -43.57 -16.14
CA ALA A 241 -6.50 -44.48 -16.37
C ALA A 241 -6.58 -45.71 -15.45
N ALA A 242 -6.91 -45.55 -14.17
CA ALA A 242 -7.03 -46.65 -13.23
C ALA A 242 -8.22 -47.59 -13.51
N THR A 243 -9.26 -47.11 -14.17
CA THR A 243 -10.44 -47.89 -14.56
C THR A 243 -10.26 -48.55 -15.93
N THR A 244 -9.69 -47.83 -16.91
CA THR A 244 -9.49 -48.33 -18.29
C THR A 244 -8.22 -49.16 -18.48
N LEU A 245 -7.15 -48.89 -17.73
CA LEU A 245 -5.90 -49.68 -17.77
C LEU A 245 -5.92 -50.91 -16.85
N ARG A 246 -7.09 -51.31 -16.33
CA ARG A 246 -7.30 -52.64 -15.69
C ARG A 246 -7.37 -53.78 -16.72
N GLY A 247 -6.65 -53.66 -17.84
CA GLY A 247 -6.58 -54.64 -18.92
C GLY A 247 -5.48 -55.70 -18.74
N ARG A 248 -5.37 -56.63 -19.70
CA ARG A 248 -4.32 -57.67 -19.69
C ARG A 248 -2.94 -56.99 -19.75
N ARG A 249 -1.93 -57.62 -19.12
CA ARG A 249 -0.54 -57.12 -19.04
C ARG A 249 0.04 -56.66 -20.40
N GLU A 250 -0.38 -57.30 -21.48
CA GLU A 250 0.01 -57.01 -22.87
C GLU A 250 -0.59 -55.70 -23.41
N GLU A 251 -1.82 -55.34 -22.99
CA GLU A 251 -2.48 -54.09 -23.40
C GLU A 251 -1.82 -52.89 -22.73
N ILE A 252 -1.44 -53.04 -21.46
CA ILE A 252 -0.70 -52.02 -20.71
C ILE A 252 0.68 -51.77 -21.33
N GLU A 253 1.40 -52.84 -21.72
CA GLU A 253 2.72 -52.72 -22.35
C GLU A 253 2.64 -52.06 -23.74
N ARG A 254 1.58 -52.34 -24.52
CA ARG A 254 1.31 -51.65 -25.80
C ARG A 254 0.95 -50.18 -25.60
N ALA A 255 0.13 -49.85 -24.60
CA ALA A 255 -0.22 -48.46 -24.29
C ALA A 255 1.01 -47.65 -23.87
N ILE A 256 1.88 -48.21 -23.02
CA ILE A 256 3.14 -47.56 -22.62
C ILE A 256 4.08 -47.37 -23.82
N ALA A 257 4.20 -48.37 -24.70
CA ALA A 257 5.00 -48.27 -25.91
C ALA A 257 4.47 -47.18 -26.87
N ALA A 258 3.14 -47.10 -27.03
CA ALA A 258 2.49 -46.08 -27.84
C ALA A 258 2.71 -44.67 -27.28
N VAL A 259 2.58 -44.47 -25.96
CA VAL A 259 2.85 -43.18 -25.31
C VAL A 259 4.31 -42.76 -25.47
N ARG A 260 5.26 -43.70 -25.34
CA ARG A 260 6.69 -43.42 -25.56
C ARG A 260 7.00 -43.02 -27.00
N LEU A 261 6.38 -43.70 -27.96
CA LEU A 261 6.54 -43.39 -29.38
C LEU A 261 5.93 -42.02 -29.72
N LEU A 262 4.74 -41.73 -29.20
CA LEU A 262 4.07 -40.44 -29.41
C LEU A 262 4.82 -39.28 -28.74
N GLY A 263 5.39 -39.51 -27.55
CA GLY A 263 6.30 -38.57 -26.90
C GLY A 263 7.59 -38.33 -27.69
N ALA A 264 8.19 -39.38 -28.26
CA ALA A 264 9.37 -39.24 -29.12
C ALA A 264 9.05 -38.47 -30.41
N VAL A 265 7.89 -38.72 -31.03
CA VAL A 265 7.42 -37.97 -32.21
C VAL A 265 7.22 -36.48 -31.89
N LEU A 266 6.64 -36.15 -30.72
CA LEU A 266 6.50 -34.76 -30.28
C LEU A 266 7.85 -34.07 -30.04
N VAL A 267 8.81 -34.76 -29.40
CA VAL A 267 10.16 -34.21 -29.18
C VAL A 267 10.90 -33.97 -30.49
N VAL A 268 10.81 -34.91 -31.44
CA VAL A 268 11.40 -34.76 -32.77
C VAL A 268 10.69 -33.65 -33.56
N GLY A 269 9.36 -33.56 -33.48
CA GLY A 269 8.59 -32.51 -34.14
C GLY A 269 8.81 -31.11 -33.56
N ALA A 270 9.18 -30.98 -32.28
CA ALA A 270 9.55 -29.70 -31.67
C ALA A 270 11.00 -29.27 -31.96
N LEU A 271 11.81 -30.17 -32.53
CA LEU A 271 13.22 -29.96 -32.87
C LEU A 271 13.42 -29.61 -34.36
N VAL A 272 12.36 -29.70 -35.17
CA VAL A 272 12.30 -29.35 -36.59
C VAL A 272 11.56 -28.02 -36.74
#